data_AF-A0A3N5UGA0-F1
#
_entry.id   AF-A0A3N5UGA0-F1
#
_cell.length_a   1.000
_cell.length_b   1.000
_cell.length_c   1.000
_cell.angle_alpha   90.00
_cell.angle_beta   90.00
_cell.angle_gamma   90.00
#
_symmetry.space_group_name_H-M   'P 1'
#
loop_
_entity.id
_entity.type
_entity.pdbx_description
1 polymer ?
#
loop_
_entity_poly.entity_id
_entity_poly.type
_entity_poly.pdbx_seq_one_letter_code
_entity_poly.pdbx_strand_id
1 'polypeptide(L)'
;MKRKILILSLCIFCITLTAIFAQSNDTIDQLLAEQKATYGKSVLMVLSASNAVPITSTIDAAMKKLEESKWIIGKKAEDPITLGELSFIMMKAFNLSGGVMYAIAPGPRYACREFEFRGFILRNAAPDRSVTGEEVVQMLGKVLSQQEAVK
;
A
#
# COMPACT_ATOMS: atom_id res chain seq x y z
N MET A 1 -1.73 -50.20 1.16
CA MET A 1 -1.23 -49.20 0.19
C MET A 1 -2.07 -47.92 0.15
N LYS A 2 -3.41 -47.99 0.06
CA LYS A 2 -4.32 -46.82 0.04
C LYS A 2 -4.14 -45.85 1.21
N ARG A 3 -3.87 -46.35 2.43
CA ARG A 3 -3.66 -45.56 3.65
C ARG A 3 -2.32 -44.79 3.67
N LYS A 4 -1.26 -45.31 3.01
CA LYS A 4 0.02 -44.61 2.86
C LYS A 4 -0.04 -43.54 1.76
N ILE A 5 -0.80 -43.80 0.69
CA ILE A 5 -1.08 -42.82 -0.38
C ILE A 5 -1.92 -41.66 0.18
N LEU A 6 -2.90 -41.94 1.04
CA LEU A 6 -3.74 -40.91 1.67
C LEU A 6 -2.97 -40.03 2.66
N ILE A 7 -2.00 -40.59 3.38
CA ILE A 7 -1.09 -39.81 4.24
C ILE A 7 -0.15 -38.96 3.40
N LEU A 8 0.39 -39.51 2.29
CA LEU A 8 1.27 -38.76 1.39
C LEU A 8 0.54 -37.59 0.70
N SER A 9 -0.71 -37.80 0.26
CA SER A 9 -1.52 -36.72 -0.32
C SER A 9 -1.89 -35.65 0.71
N LEU A 10 -2.14 -36.04 1.96
CA LEU A 10 -2.42 -35.10 3.05
C LEU A 10 -1.17 -34.27 3.39
N CYS A 11 0.01 -34.87 3.41
CA CYS A 11 1.27 -34.14 3.63
C CYS A 11 1.56 -33.14 2.49
N ILE A 12 1.33 -33.52 1.23
CA ILE A 12 1.51 -32.62 0.08
C ILE A 12 0.51 -31.44 0.16
N PHE A 13 -0.74 -31.70 0.56
CA PHE A 13 -1.74 -30.66 0.75
C PHE A 13 -1.40 -29.69 1.89
N CYS A 14 -0.83 -30.19 3.00
CA CYS A 14 -0.37 -29.34 4.09
C CYS A 14 0.80 -28.42 3.70
N ILE A 15 1.69 -28.86 2.79
CA ILE A 15 2.87 -28.07 2.36
C ILE A 15 2.48 -26.94 1.40
N THR A 16 1.47 -27.13 0.55
CA THR A 16 1.04 -26.08 -0.39
C THR A 16 0.32 -24.92 0.29
N LEU A 17 -0.31 -25.16 1.45
CA LEU A 17 -0.99 -24.12 2.24
C LEU A 17 -0.02 -23.10 2.86
N THR A 18 1.20 -23.51 3.22
CA THR A 18 2.17 -22.60 3.88
C THR A 18 2.86 -21.64 2.92
N ALA A 19 2.97 -22.00 1.63
CA ALA A 19 3.65 -21.16 0.64
C ALA A 19 2.91 -19.84 0.36
N ILE A 20 1.58 -19.83 0.53
CA ILE A 20 0.74 -18.66 0.22
C ILE A 20 0.95 -17.54 1.24
N PHE A 21 1.13 -17.88 2.52
CA PHE A 21 1.30 -16.89 3.58
C PHE A 21 2.71 -16.30 3.64
N ALA A 22 3.72 -17.02 3.15
CA ALA A 22 5.10 -16.54 3.14
C ALA A 22 5.31 -15.33 2.20
N GLN A 23 4.59 -15.30 1.06
CA GLN A 23 4.76 -14.26 0.04
C GLN A 23 4.40 -12.85 0.53
N SER A 24 3.38 -12.72 1.39
CA SER A 24 2.95 -11.42 1.92
C SER A 24 3.99 -10.83 2.88
N ASN A 25 4.59 -11.65 3.74
CA ASN A 25 5.56 -11.18 4.72
C ASN A 25 6.85 -10.70 4.03
N ASP A 26 7.33 -11.46 3.05
CA ASP A 26 8.51 -11.10 2.27
C ASP A 26 8.34 -9.75 1.55
N THR A 27 7.13 -9.45 1.07
CA THR A 27 6.85 -8.16 0.40
C THR A 27 6.96 -6.97 1.38
N ILE A 28 6.47 -7.12 2.61
CA ILE A 28 6.55 -6.07 3.64
C ILE A 28 8.00 -5.89 4.09
N ASP A 29 8.72 -6.98 4.34
CA ASP A 29 10.12 -6.94 4.75
C ASP A 29 11.00 -6.28 3.69
N GLN A 30 10.78 -6.63 2.42
CA GLN A 30 11.47 -5.98 1.30
C GLN A 30 11.12 -4.49 1.19
N LEU A 31 9.86 -4.11 1.39
CA LEU A 31 9.49 -2.70 1.38
C LEU A 31 10.20 -1.94 2.51
N LEU A 32 10.15 -2.44 3.74
CA LEU A 32 10.78 -1.80 4.90
C LEU A 32 12.30 -1.61 4.73
N ALA A 33 12.97 -2.49 3.99
CA ALA A 33 14.40 -2.38 3.68
C ALA A 33 14.73 -1.27 2.66
N GLU A 34 13.74 -0.69 1.97
CA GLU A 34 13.96 0.29 0.90
C GLU A 34 14.18 1.71 1.42
N GLN A 35 15.35 2.30 1.08
CA GLN A 35 15.62 3.72 1.32
C GLN A 35 14.78 4.64 0.42
N LYS A 36 14.35 4.15 -0.74
CA LYS A 36 13.38 4.79 -1.62
C LYS A 36 12.32 3.76 -1.95
N ALA A 37 11.14 3.93 -1.34
CA ALA A 37 10.05 3.01 -1.51
C ALA A 37 9.64 2.93 -2.99
N THR A 38 9.54 1.71 -3.46
CA THR A 38 9.10 1.35 -4.80
C THR A 38 7.60 1.59 -4.93
N TYR A 39 7.18 2.19 -6.05
CA TYR A 39 5.80 2.57 -6.30
C TYR A 39 4.86 1.37 -6.23
N GLY A 40 5.19 0.27 -6.91
CA GLY A 40 4.37 -0.93 -6.96
C GLY A 40 4.13 -1.58 -5.60
N LYS A 41 5.18 -1.73 -4.77
CA LYS A 41 5.08 -2.28 -3.42
C LYS A 41 4.25 -1.37 -2.51
N SER A 42 4.43 -0.05 -2.63
CA SER A 42 3.67 0.94 -1.87
C SER A 42 2.19 0.93 -2.23
N VAL A 43 1.87 0.85 -3.52
CA VAL A 43 0.49 0.74 -4.03
C VAL A 43 -0.17 -0.54 -3.55
N LEU A 44 0.52 -1.69 -3.68
CA LEU A 44 0.04 -2.96 -3.17
C LEU A 44 -0.29 -2.86 -1.68
N MET A 45 0.63 -2.33 -0.87
CA MET A 45 0.43 -2.16 0.57
C MET A 45 -0.81 -1.31 0.91
N VAL A 46 -0.96 -0.15 0.26
CA VAL A 46 -2.09 0.76 0.51
C VAL A 46 -3.42 0.16 0.07
N LEU A 47 -3.48 -0.42 -1.13
CA LEU A 47 -4.72 -1.00 -1.66
C LEU A 47 -5.13 -2.28 -0.93
N SER A 48 -4.17 -3.08 -0.46
CA SER A 48 -4.45 -4.23 0.40
C SER A 48 -5.02 -3.79 1.75
N ALA A 49 -4.42 -2.78 2.37
CA ALA A 49 -4.91 -2.24 3.65
C ALA A 49 -6.29 -1.57 3.55
N SER A 50 -6.63 -0.99 2.39
CA SER A 50 -7.95 -0.42 2.14
C SER A 50 -8.99 -1.45 1.67
N ASN A 51 -8.64 -2.75 1.63
CA ASN A 51 -9.46 -3.84 1.08
C ASN A 51 -9.85 -3.65 -0.41
N ALA A 52 -9.12 -2.83 -1.17
CA ALA A 52 -9.36 -2.64 -2.60
C ALA A 52 -8.82 -3.83 -3.43
N VAL A 53 -7.81 -4.52 -2.91
CA VAL A 53 -7.29 -5.80 -3.43
C VAL A 53 -6.99 -6.75 -2.26
N PRO A 54 -7.04 -8.08 -2.46
CA PRO A 54 -6.57 -9.03 -1.45
C PRO A 54 -5.10 -8.81 -1.07
N ILE A 55 -4.72 -9.11 0.17
CA ILE A 55 -3.31 -8.97 0.63
C ILE A 55 -2.36 -9.95 -0.07
N THR A 56 -2.88 -11.04 -0.62
CA THR A 56 -2.14 -12.03 -1.42
C THR A 56 -1.99 -11.64 -2.89
N SER A 57 -2.42 -10.43 -3.27
CA SER A 57 -2.32 -9.95 -4.64
C SER A 57 -0.88 -9.70 -5.05
N THR A 58 -0.63 -9.79 -6.36
CA THR A 58 0.65 -9.39 -6.95
C THR A 58 0.72 -7.88 -7.12
N ILE A 59 1.94 -7.36 -7.25
CA ILE A 59 2.18 -5.94 -7.57
C ILE A 59 1.45 -5.55 -8.87
N ASP A 60 1.53 -6.39 -9.91
CA ASP A 60 0.87 -6.14 -11.19
C ASP A 60 -0.65 -6.01 -11.06
N ALA A 61 -1.28 -6.84 -10.22
CA ALA A 61 -2.71 -6.77 -9.96
C ALA A 61 -3.08 -5.47 -9.24
N ALA A 62 -2.27 -5.03 -8.27
CA ALA A 62 -2.47 -3.77 -7.57
C ALA A 62 -2.26 -2.55 -8.49
N MET A 63 -1.23 -2.58 -9.34
CA MET A 63 -0.95 -1.54 -10.32
C MET A 63 -2.09 -1.42 -11.34
N LYS A 64 -2.57 -2.55 -11.88
CA LYS A 64 -3.74 -2.57 -12.76
C LYS A 64 -4.97 -1.98 -12.08
N LYS A 65 -5.21 -2.34 -10.81
CA LYS A 65 -6.33 -1.79 -10.04
C LYS A 65 -6.21 -0.27 -9.85
N LEU A 66 -4.99 0.22 -9.64
CA LEU A 66 -4.72 1.65 -9.56
C LEU A 66 -4.96 2.35 -10.90
N GLU A 67 -4.53 1.77 -12.02
CA GLU A 67 -4.78 2.33 -13.36
C GLU A 67 -6.28 2.42 -13.66
N GLU A 68 -7.06 1.39 -13.32
CA GLU A 68 -8.52 1.38 -13.43
C GLU A 68 -9.18 2.52 -12.63
N SER A 69 -8.59 2.91 -11.51
CA SER A 69 -9.09 3.99 -10.65
C SER A 69 -8.90 5.39 -11.26
N LYS A 70 -7.98 5.54 -12.23
CA LYS A 70 -7.59 6.81 -12.88
C LYS A 70 -7.12 7.90 -11.91
N TRP A 71 -6.68 7.54 -10.70
CA TRP A 71 -6.17 8.51 -9.74
C TRP A 71 -4.81 9.08 -10.17
N ILE A 72 -3.91 8.21 -10.61
CA ILE A 72 -2.57 8.57 -11.08
C ILE A 72 -2.30 7.78 -12.37
N ILE A 73 -1.63 8.39 -13.34
CA ILE A 73 -1.37 7.79 -14.65
C ILE A 73 0.13 7.87 -14.94
N GLY A 74 0.71 6.78 -15.45
CA GLY A 74 2.02 6.79 -16.13
C GLY A 74 3.25 6.52 -15.27
N LYS A 75 3.10 6.08 -14.02
CA LYS A 75 4.23 5.61 -13.18
C LYS A 75 4.44 4.11 -13.34
N LYS A 76 5.70 3.69 -13.48
CA LYS A 76 6.06 2.27 -13.51
C LYS A 76 6.13 1.73 -12.08
N ALA A 77 5.97 0.41 -11.94
CA ALA A 77 5.99 -0.23 -10.64
C ALA A 77 7.34 -0.04 -9.92
N GLU A 78 8.44 -0.01 -10.67
CA GLU A 78 9.82 0.07 -10.16
C GLU A 78 10.25 1.50 -9.80
N ASP A 79 9.48 2.51 -10.22
CA ASP A 79 9.81 3.90 -9.95
C ASP A 79 9.71 4.19 -8.45
N PRO A 80 10.51 5.14 -7.92
CA PRO A 80 10.30 5.64 -6.58
C PRO A 80 8.94 6.33 -6.45
N ILE A 81 8.24 6.08 -5.35
CA ILE A 81 7.05 6.84 -4.97
C ILE A 81 7.43 8.12 -4.26
N THR A 82 6.75 9.21 -4.62
CA THR A 82 6.88 10.48 -3.93
C THR A 82 5.88 10.60 -2.78
N LEU A 83 6.18 11.47 -1.81
CA LEU A 83 5.32 11.72 -0.67
C LEU A 83 3.91 12.18 -1.09
N GLY A 84 3.83 13.05 -2.10
CA GLY A 84 2.56 13.53 -2.63
C GLY A 84 1.74 12.43 -3.30
N GLU A 85 2.38 11.58 -4.11
CA GLU A 85 1.72 10.43 -4.74
C GLU A 85 1.18 9.46 -3.68
N LEU A 86 2.00 9.10 -2.69
CA LEU A 86 1.60 8.22 -1.59
C LEU A 86 0.39 8.81 -0.84
N SER A 87 0.49 10.08 -0.43
CA SER A 87 -0.58 10.78 0.28
C SER A 87 -1.88 10.78 -0.52
N PHE A 88 -1.78 11.04 -1.83
CA PHE A 88 -2.95 11.05 -2.71
C PHE A 88 -3.59 9.68 -2.88
N ILE A 89 -2.79 8.63 -3.07
CA ILE A 89 -3.29 7.26 -3.15
C ILE A 89 -4.00 6.89 -1.85
N MET A 90 -3.42 7.19 -0.69
CA MET A 90 -4.06 6.92 0.61
C MET A 90 -5.36 7.71 0.79
N MET A 91 -5.40 9.00 0.42
CA MET A 91 -6.64 9.77 0.46
C MET A 91 -7.74 9.12 -0.37
N LYS A 92 -7.42 8.63 -1.56
CA LYS A 92 -8.39 7.99 -2.45
C LYS A 92 -8.79 6.60 -1.98
N ALA A 93 -7.82 5.78 -1.59
CA ALA A 93 -8.03 4.40 -1.15
C ALA A 93 -8.91 4.32 0.11
N PHE A 94 -8.71 5.24 1.05
CA PHE A 94 -9.48 5.30 2.31
C PHE A 94 -10.64 6.30 2.26
N ASN A 95 -10.95 6.87 1.09
CA ASN A 95 -11.99 7.88 0.90
C ASN A 95 -11.94 9.02 1.95
N LEU A 96 -10.72 9.50 2.24
CA LEU A 96 -10.51 10.58 3.20
C LEU A 96 -11.01 11.90 2.61
N SER A 97 -11.83 12.62 3.38
CA SER A 97 -12.11 14.02 3.09
C SER A 97 -10.83 14.84 3.22
N GLY A 98 -10.68 15.89 2.41
CA GLY A 98 -9.60 16.87 2.56
C GLY A 98 -10.16 18.27 2.79
N GLY A 99 -9.28 19.20 3.15
CA GLY A 99 -9.63 20.61 3.26
C GLY A 99 -10.04 21.25 1.94
N VAL A 100 -10.43 22.52 2.01
CA VAL A 100 -10.96 23.31 0.87
C VAL A 100 -10.08 23.20 -0.38
N MET A 101 -8.76 23.32 -0.23
CA MET A 101 -7.83 23.27 -1.36
C MET A 101 -7.82 21.91 -2.06
N TYR A 102 -7.91 20.82 -1.29
CA TYR A 102 -8.00 19.47 -1.84
C TYR A 102 -9.34 19.23 -2.53
N ALA A 103 -10.44 19.79 -2.00
CA ALA A 103 -11.75 19.70 -2.62
C ALA A 103 -11.82 20.42 -3.97
N ILE A 104 -11.17 21.58 -4.10
CA ILE A 104 -11.14 22.37 -5.34
C ILE A 104 -10.23 21.73 -6.40
N ALA A 105 -9.03 21.32 -6.00
CA ALA A 105 -8.01 20.81 -6.91
C ALA A 105 -7.38 19.52 -6.32
N PRO A 106 -8.08 18.38 -6.35
CA PRO A 106 -7.56 17.15 -5.78
C PRO A 106 -6.30 16.71 -6.54
N GLY A 107 -5.22 16.48 -5.82
CA GLY A 107 -3.98 15.99 -6.41
C GLY A 107 -2.84 15.81 -5.40
N PRO A 108 -1.70 15.25 -5.85
CA PRO A 108 -0.54 14.91 -5.00
C PRO A 108 -0.09 16.03 -4.08
N ARG A 109 0.01 17.25 -4.60
CA ARG A 109 0.46 18.43 -3.83
C ARG A 109 -0.48 18.75 -2.66
N TYR A 110 -1.78 18.74 -2.90
CA TYR A 110 -2.76 19.10 -1.87
C TYR A 110 -3.06 17.93 -0.92
N ALA A 111 -2.93 16.69 -1.37
CA ALA A 111 -2.96 15.53 -0.48
C ALA A 111 -1.79 15.54 0.50
N CYS A 112 -0.57 15.88 0.02
CA CYS A 112 0.59 16.03 0.89
C CYS A 112 0.36 17.10 1.98
N ARG A 113 -0.21 18.25 1.61
CA ARG A 113 -0.54 19.31 2.57
C ARG A 113 -1.60 18.89 3.58
N GLU A 114 -2.61 18.14 3.14
CA GLU A 114 -3.62 17.59 4.04
C GLU A 114 -3.00 16.61 5.04
N PHE A 115 -2.08 15.75 4.56
CA PHE A 115 -1.33 14.81 5.40
C PHE A 115 -0.39 15.51 6.38
N GLU A 116 0.23 16.62 5.98
CA GLU A 116 1.03 17.48 6.85
C GLU A 116 0.15 18.05 7.97
N PHE A 117 -0.99 18.64 7.61
CA PHE A 117 -1.93 19.23 8.55
C PHE A 117 -2.46 18.21 9.57
N ARG A 118 -2.69 16.96 9.16
CA ARG A 118 -3.13 15.86 10.02
C ARG A 118 -2.02 15.27 10.88
N GLY A 119 -0.77 15.72 10.74
CA GLY A 119 0.37 15.15 11.44
C GLY A 119 0.72 13.73 11.00
N PHE A 120 0.32 13.33 9.79
CA PHE A 120 0.64 12.01 9.23
C PHE A 120 2.10 11.94 8.77
N ILE A 121 2.63 13.05 8.25
CA ILE A 121 4.02 13.16 7.81
C ILE A 121 4.94 13.24 9.04
N LEU A 122 6.05 12.50 8.99
CA LEU A 122 7.01 12.39 10.10
C LEU A 122 8.22 13.32 9.97
N ARG A 123 8.58 13.65 8.74
CA ARG A 123 9.80 14.41 8.40
C ARG A 123 9.39 15.65 7.59
N ASN A 124 10.21 16.01 6.59
CA ASN A 124 9.91 17.09 5.66
C ASN A 124 8.65 16.77 4.83
N ALA A 125 7.75 17.75 4.64
CA ALA A 125 6.52 17.66 3.85
C ALA A 125 6.66 18.08 2.38
N ALA A 126 7.86 18.02 1.80
CA ALA A 126 8.07 18.24 0.37
C ALA A 126 7.36 17.16 -0.48
N PRO A 127 6.39 17.50 -1.33
CA PRO A 127 5.53 16.52 -2.02
C PRO A 127 6.26 15.72 -3.09
N ASP A 128 7.34 16.25 -3.65
CA ASP A 128 8.16 15.67 -4.70
C ASP A 128 9.31 14.78 -4.17
N ARG A 129 9.53 14.76 -2.85
CA ARG A 129 10.56 13.90 -2.26
C ARG A 129 10.15 12.44 -2.33
N SER A 130 11.13 11.55 -2.49
CA SER A 130 10.94 10.12 -2.25
C SER A 130 10.74 9.85 -0.76
N VAL A 131 9.98 8.81 -0.46
CA VAL A 131 9.77 8.29 0.91
C VAL A 131 10.51 6.98 1.11
N THR A 132 10.89 6.65 2.34
CA THR A 132 11.40 5.32 2.66
C THR A 132 10.25 4.32 2.80
N GLY A 133 10.53 3.02 2.74
CA GLY A 133 9.50 2.01 2.99
C GLY A 133 8.96 2.05 4.42
N GLU A 134 9.82 2.36 5.39
CA GLU A 134 9.39 2.61 6.78
C GLU A 134 8.39 3.77 6.86
N GLU A 135 8.64 4.87 6.15
CA GLU A 135 7.70 6.00 6.11
C GLU A 135 6.35 5.60 5.52
N VAL A 136 6.32 4.74 4.49
CA VAL A 136 5.07 4.21 3.91
C VAL A 136 4.25 3.50 4.97
N VAL A 137 4.86 2.57 5.70
CA VAL A 137 4.18 1.76 6.72
C VAL A 137 3.71 2.62 7.89
N GLN A 138 4.55 3.56 8.37
CA GLN A 138 4.20 4.43 9.48
C GLN A 138 3.07 5.41 9.12
N MET A 139 3.11 6.00 7.93
CA MET A 139 2.03 6.86 7.44
C MET A 139 0.72 6.09 7.29
N LEU A 140 0.78 4.87 6.74
CA LEU A 140 -0.38 3.99 6.63
C LEU A 140 -0.97 3.65 8.00
N GLY A 141 -0.11 3.34 8.99
CA GLY A 141 -0.51 3.10 10.37
C GLY A 141 -1.29 4.28 10.96
N LYS A 142 -0.81 5.52 10.78
CA LYS A 142 -1.52 6.71 11.26
C LYS A 142 -2.88 6.90 10.59
N VAL A 143 -2.99 6.63 9.29
CA VAL A 143 -4.26 6.68 8.56
C VAL A 143 -5.26 5.66 9.14
N LEU A 144 -4.81 4.41 9.35
CA LEU A 144 -5.64 3.35 9.92
C LEU A 144 -6.10 3.70 11.35
N SER A 145 -5.20 4.18 12.21
CA SER A 145 -5.55 4.62 13.55
C SER A 145 -6.59 5.75 13.55
N GLN A 146 -6.50 6.70 12.62
CA GLN A 146 -7.54 7.73 12.48
C GLN A 146 -8.88 7.12 12.05
N GLN A 147 -8.89 6.19 11.10
CA GLN A 147 -10.12 5.54 10.63
C GLN A 147 -10.81 4.73 11.72
N GLU A 148 -10.05 4.08 12.61
CA GLU A 148 -10.58 3.37 13.76
C GLU A 148 -11.20 4.29 14.80
N ALA A 149 -10.62 5.47 15.03
CA ALA A 149 -11.13 6.45 15.99
C ALA A 149 -12.44 7.13 15.57
N VAL A 150 -12.81 7.07 14.28
CA VAL A 150 -14.04 7.66 13.72
C VAL A 150 -15.20 6.65 13.67
N LYS A 151 -14.92 5.36 13.88
CA LYS A 151 -15.94 4.30 13.98
C LYS A 151 -16.54 4.24 15.38
#